data_AF-A0A1G3UL70-F1
#
_entry.id   AF-A0A1G3UL70-F1
#
_cell.length_a   1.000
_cell.length_b   1.000
_cell.length_c   1.000
_cell.angle_alpha   90.00
_cell.angle_beta   90.00
_cell.angle_gamma   90.00
#
_symmetry.space_group_name_H-M   'P 1'
#
loop_
_entity.id
_entity.type
_entity.pdbx_description
1 polymer ?
#
loop_
_entity_poly.entity_id
_entity_poly.type
_entity_poly.pdbx_seq_one_letter_code
_entity_poly.pdbx_strand_id
1 'polypeptide(L)'
;MDNERFKILLENVKSGHTPVDEALNSLRSLPYDDMGYAKLDMHHGIRTGFPEVVFCQGKTCGQSVEIVKRLAGLHSTILATRVAPDVAEKIAEAVAGCTYHSDARILVVNEKVRLIPQASRARCLLFAAM
;
A
#
# COMPACT_ATOMS: atom_id res chain seq x y z
N MET A 1 -4.64 -4.10 -12.24
CA MET A 1 -5.13 -5.10 -13.21
C MET A 1 -3.96 -5.89 -13.76
N ASP A 2 -4.05 -7.22 -13.78
CA ASP A 2 -3.07 -8.08 -14.45
C ASP A 2 -3.25 -8.04 -15.99
N ASN A 3 -2.16 -8.24 -16.74
CA ASN A 3 -2.13 -8.17 -18.20
C ASN A 3 -3.16 -9.11 -18.88
N GLU A 4 -3.43 -10.28 -18.29
CA GLU A 4 -4.43 -11.23 -18.81
C GLU A 4 -5.85 -10.67 -18.76
N ARG A 5 -6.20 -9.96 -17.67
CA ARG A 5 -7.53 -9.36 -17.52
C ARG A 5 -7.74 -8.19 -18.50
N PHE A 6 -6.66 -7.47 -18.79
CA PHE A 6 -6.64 -6.42 -19.81
C PHE A 6 -6.85 -6.99 -21.22
N LYS A 7 -6.17 -8.11 -21.53
CA LYS A 7 -6.31 -8.80 -22.81
C LYS A 7 -7.74 -9.28 -23.03
N ILE A 8 -8.35 -9.90 -22.02
CA ILE A 8 -9.76 -10.33 -22.05
C ILE A 8 -10.70 -9.15 -22.30
N LEU A 9 -10.50 -8.02 -21.62
CA LEU A 9 -11.35 -6.83 -21.82
C LEU A 9 -11.23 -6.29 -23.26
N LEU A 10 -10.01 -6.23 -23.81
CA LEU A 10 -9.79 -5.79 -25.19
C LEU A 10 -10.37 -6.76 -26.22
N GLU A 11 -10.29 -8.07 -25.97
CA GLU A 11 -10.91 -9.10 -26.81
C GLU A 11 -12.46 -9.00 -26.78
N ASN A 12 -13.04 -8.70 -25.62
CA ASN A 12 -14.49 -8.52 -25.47
C ASN A 12 -15.02 -7.24 -26.15
N VAL A 13 -14.24 -6.16 -26.15
CA VAL A 13 -14.57 -4.95 -26.93
C VAL A 13 -14.45 -5.24 -28.42
N LYS A 14 -13.37 -5.90 -28.85
CA LYS A 14 -13.15 -6.27 -30.26
C LYS A 14 -14.25 -7.18 -30.80
N SER A 15 -14.77 -8.09 -29.98
CA SER A 15 -15.84 -9.02 -30.34
C SER A 15 -17.25 -8.42 -30.20
N GLY A 16 -17.37 -7.18 -29.73
CA GLY A 16 -18.66 -6.50 -29.53
C GLY A 16 -19.45 -6.98 -28.30
N HIS A 17 -18.87 -7.83 -27.46
CA HIS A 17 -19.50 -8.32 -26.23
C HIS A 17 -19.55 -7.25 -25.13
N THR A 18 -18.63 -6.28 -25.16
CA THR A 18 -18.61 -5.16 -24.21
C THR A 18 -18.66 -3.84 -24.98
N PRO A 19 -19.69 -3.01 -24.79
CA PRO A 19 -19.75 -1.66 -25.32
C PRO A 19 -18.52 -0.86 -24.90
N VAL A 20 -18.01 -0.01 -25.81
CA VAL A 20 -16.82 0.81 -25.55
C VAL A 20 -16.99 1.66 -24.29
N ASP A 21 -18.18 2.21 -24.04
CA ASP A 21 -18.47 3.02 -22.85
C ASP A 21 -18.41 2.21 -21.54
N GLU A 22 -18.82 0.95 -21.57
CA GLU A 22 -18.77 0.04 -20.42
C GLU A 22 -17.33 -0.43 -20.15
N ALA A 23 -16.57 -0.70 -21.22
CA ALA A 23 -15.13 -0.93 -21.14
C ALA A 23 -14.40 0.32 -20.60
N LEU A 24 -14.77 1.52 -21.06
CA LEU A 24 -14.19 2.77 -20.55
C LEU A 24 -14.52 2.99 -19.07
N ASN A 25 -15.73 2.65 -18.59
CA ASN A 25 -16.07 2.76 -17.17
C ASN A 25 -15.30 1.75 -16.30
N SER A 26 -15.10 0.53 -16.79
CA SER A 26 -14.25 -0.49 -16.13
C SER A 26 -12.75 -0.19 -16.23
N LEU A 27 -12.34 0.63 -17.19
CA LEU A 27 -11.00 1.22 -17.28
C LEU A 27 -10.86 2.51 -16.45
N ARG A 28 -11.94 3.26 -16.18
CA ARG A 28 -11.92 4.43 -15.30
C ARG A 28 -11.70 4.07 -13.85
N SER A 29 -12.04 2.84 -13.45
CA SER A 29 -11.68 2.27 -12.16
C SER A 29 -10.23 1.72 -12.11
N LEU A 30 -9.38 2.06 -13.09
CA LEU A 30 -7.94 1.83 -13.06
C LEU A 30 -7.19 2.89 -12.22
N PRO A 31 -5.99 2.55 -11.73
CA PRO A 31 -5.69 1.89 -10.47
C PRO A 31 -5.38 2.90 -9.35
N TYR A 32 -5.97 4.10 -9.43
CA TYR A 32 -5.83 5.10 -8.39
C TYR A 32 -7.17 5.29 -7.71
N ASP A 33 -7.28 4.82 -6.48
CA ASP A 33 -8.41 5.20 -5.63
C ASP A 33 -8.13 6.63 -5.14
N ASP A 34 -8.81 7.59 -5.77
CA ASP A 34 -8.73 9.01 -5.42
C ASP A 34 -9.76 9.30 -4.33
N MET A 35 -9.28 9.38 -3.10
CA MET A 35 -10.12 9.72 -1.96
C MET A 35 -10.28 11.24 -1.77
N GLY A 36 -9.85 12.06 -2.74
CA GLY A 36 -9.86 13.53 -2.68
C GLY A 36 -8.71 14.14 -1.86
N TYR A 37 -8.10 13.34 -0.98
CA TYR A 37 -6.93 13.73 -0.15
C TYR A 37 -5.72 12.80 -0.33
N ALA A 38 -5.88 11.70 -1.05
CA ALA A 38 -4.82 10.75 -1.38
C ALA A 38 -5.19 10.01 -2.67
N LYS A 39 -4.21 9.83 -3.55
CA LYS A 39 -4.30 8.95 -4.72
C LYS A 39 -3.49 7.69 -4.40
N LEU A 40 -4.18 6.56 -4.29
CA LEU A 40 -3.58 5.26 -3.96
C LEU A 40 -3.01 4.61 -5.23
N ASP A 41 -1.70 4.53 -5.42
CA ASP A 41 -1.11 3.86 -6.60
C ASP A 41 -1.12 2.33 -6.43
N MET A 42 -2.25 1.71 -6.78
CA MET A 42 -2.43 0.26 -6.63
C MET A 42 -1.60 -0.59 -7.61
N HIS A 43 -0.80 0.01 -8.49
CA HIS A 43 0.05 -0.70 -9.46
C HIS A 43 1.53 -0.76 -9.06
N HIS A 44 1.93 -0.10 -7.96
CA HIS A 44 3.32 -0.12 -7.52
C HIS A 44 3.80 -1.54 -7.14
N GLY A 45 2.98 -2.29 -6.41
CA GLY A 45 3.31 -3.66 -5.96
C GLY A 45 3.54 -4.66 -7.09
N ILE A 46 2.78 -4.56 -8.19
CA ILE A 46 2.92 -5.45 -9.35
C ILE A 46 4.21 -5.17 -10.13
N ARG A 47 4.66 -3.91 -10.18
CA ARG A 47 5.85 -3.51 -10.96
C ARG A 47 7.17 -3.73 -10.23
N THR A 48 7.16 -3.69 -8.89
CA THR A 48 8.40 -3.55 -8.12
C THR A 48 8.55 -4.59 -7.00
N GLY A 49 7.48 -5.26 -6.58
CA GLY A 49 7.52 -6.25 -5.50
C GLY A 49 7.78 -5.67 -4.09
N PHE A 50 7.80 -4.34 -3.94
CA PHE A 50 7.99 -3.68 -2.64
C PHE A 50 6.65 -3.44 -1.92
N PRO A 51 6.66 -3.36 -0.56
CA PRO A 51 5.47 -3.03 0.22
C PRO A 51 4.98 -1.61 -0.11
N GLU A 52 3.67 -1.42 -0.02
CA GLU A 52 3.05 -0.12 -0.25
C GLU A 52 3.35 0.83 0.92
N VAL A 53 3.80 2.06 0.64
CA VAL A 53 4.22 3.02 1.67
C VAL A 53 3.19 4.14 1.82
N VAL A 54 2.62 4.28 3.02
CA VAL A 54 1.69 5.36 3.37
C VAL A 54 2.45 6.48 4.08
N PHE A 55 2.32 7.71 3.57
CA PHE A 55 2.85 8.90 4.24
C PHE A 55 1.76 9.56 5.08
N CYS A 56 1.84 9.44 6.41
CA CYS A 56 0.78 9.91 7.33
C CYS A 56 0.93 11.36 7.77
N GLN A 57 2.12 11.95 7.67
CA GLN A 57 2.33 13.35 8.09
C GLN A 57 1.50 14.31 7.23
N GLY A 58 0.78 15.23 7.89
CA GLY A 58 -0.08 16.22 7.21
C GLY A 58 -1.47 15.70 6.85
N LYS A 59 -1.79 14.42 7.12
CA LYS A 59 -3.14 13.86 6.99
C LYS A 59 -3.85 13.88 8.34
N THR A 60 -5.18 13.90 8.31
CA THR A 60 -5.96 13.70 9.54
C THR A 60 -5.86 12.23 9.99
N CYS A 61 -6.14 11.98 11.28
CA CYS A 61 -6.13 10.62 11.83
C CYS A 61 -7.09 9.70 11.05
N GLY A 62 -8.34 10.15 10.82
CA GLY A 62 -9.34 9.39 10.06
C GLY A 62 -8.91 9.07 8.63
N GLN A 63 -8.27 10.02 7.93
CA GLN A 63 -7.72 9.79 6.58
C GLN A 63 -6.64 8.71 6.59
N SER A 64 -5.74 8.74 7.58
CA SER A 64 -4.66 7.75 7.70
C SER A 64 -5.21 6.35 7.97
N VAL A 65 -6.21 6.24 8.85
CA VAL A 65 -6.89 4.97 9.15
C VAL A 65 -7.56 4.39 7.90
N GLU A 66 -8.32 5.21 7.18
CA GLU A 66 -9.04 4.76 5.98
C GLU A 66 -8.08 4.31 4.87
N ILE A 67 -6.99 5.07 4.64
CA ILE A 67 -5.94 4.69 3.68
C ILE A 67 -5.35 3.32 4.03
N VAL A 68 -4.89 3.15 5.28
CA VAL A 68 -4.22 1.91 5.69
C VAL A 68 -5.19 0.73 5.65
N LYS A 69 -6.45 0.93 6.06
CA LYS A 69 -7.49 -0.10 6.02
C LYS A 69 -7.77 -0.57 4.59
N ARG A 70 -7.92 0.34 3.63
CA ARG A 70 -8.13 -0.02 2.22
C ARG A 70 -6.95 -0.78 1.65
N LEU A 71 -5.73 -0.29 1.90
CA LEU A 71 -4.52 -0.94 1.42
C LEU A 71 -4.34 -2.34 2.04
N ALA A 72 -4.70 -2.52 3.31
CA ALA A 72 -4.55 -3.81 4.01
C ALA A 72 -5.42 -4.93 3.42
N GLY A 73 -6.51 -4.57 2.75
CA GLY A 73 -7.34 -5.53 2.01
C GLY A 73 -6.76 -5.95 0.66
N LEU A 74 -5.76 -5.22 0.13
CA LEU A 74 -5.25 -5.39 -1.23
C LEU A 74 -3.78 -5.84 -1.27
N HIS A 75 -2.99 -5.45 -0.26
CA HIS A 75 -1.55 -5.70 -0.22
C HIS A 75 -1.16 -6.61 0.94
N SER A 76 -0.13 -7.42 0.72
CA SER A 76 0.40 -8.34 1.74
C SER A 76 1.14 -7.64 2.87
N THR A 77 1.81 -6.51 2.61
CA THR A 77 2.55 -5.74 3.61
C THR A 77 2.48 -4.25 3.29
N ILE A 78 2.25 -3.42 4.31
CA ILE A 78 2.15 -1.96 4.19
C ILE A 78 3.05 -1.30 5.23
N LEU A 79 3.68 -0.21 4.83
CA LEU A 79 4.50 0.62 5.70
C LEU A 79 3.90 2.02 5.82
N ALA A 80 3.29 2.34 6.96
CA ALA A 80 2.90 3.70 7.27
C ALA A 80 4.05 4.43 7.98
N THR A 81 4.44 5.59 7.46
CA THR A 81 5.62 6.35 7.89
C THR A 81 5.22 7.69 8.53
N ARG A 82 6.07 8.17 9.44
CA ARG A 82 5.88 9.41 10.21
C ARG A 82 4.56 9.44 10.99
N VAL A 83 4.13 8.26 11.44
CA VAL A 83 2.89 8.08 12.21
C VAL A 83 3.11 8.64 13.62
N ALA A 84 2.10 9.33 14.15
CA ALA A 84 2.09 9.72 15.56
C ALA A 84 1.49 8.58 16.41
N PRO A 85 1.89 8.41 17.69
CA PRO A 85 1.44 7.27 18.50
C PRO A 85 -0.08 7.12 18.59
N ASP A 86 -0.80 8.22 18.73
CA ASP A 86 -2.27 8.28 18.76
C ASP A 86 -2.90 7.79 17.44
N VAL A 87 -2.30 8.15 16.31
CA VAL A 87 -2.73 7.67 14.99
C VAL A 87 -2.42 6.18 14.81
N ALA A 88 -1.26 5.72 15.29
CA ALA A 88 -0.88 4.31 15.24
C ALA A 88 -1.86 3.43 16.02
N GLU A 89 -2.26 3.86 17.23
CA GLU A 89 -3.28 3.18 18.03
C GLU A 89 -4.61 3.08 17.27
N LYS A 90 -5.07 4.18 16.68
CA LYS A 90 -6.32 4.20 15.90
C LYS A 90 -6.27 3.30 14.67
N ILE A 91 -5.12 3.19 14.02
CA ILE A 91 -4.95 2.25 12.90
C ILE A 91 -4.96 0.80 13.41
N ALA A 92 -4.29 0.51 14.53
CA ALA A 92 -4.24 -0.83 15.12
C ALA A 92 -5.61 -1.31 15.64
N GLU A 93 -6.50 -0.40 16.06
CA GLU A 93 -7.91 -0.71 16.37
C GLU A 93 -8.69 -1.13 15.12
N ALA A 94 -8.37 -0.58 13.96
CA ALA A 94 -9.12 -0.78 12.71
C ALA A 94 -8.57 -1.90 11.81
N VAL A 95 -7.28 -2.25 11.96
CA VAL A 95 -6.56 -3.17 11.08
C VAL A 95 -5.73 -4.15 11.92
N ALA A 96 -5.92 -5.44 11.71
CA ALA A 96 -5.16 -6.48 12.41
C ALA A 96 -3.73 -6.61 11.87
N GLY A 97 -2.81 -7.14 12.69
CA GLY A 97 -1.43 -7.42 12.29
C GLY A 97 -0.55 -6.18 12.19
N CYS A 98 -0.82 -5.15 12.99
CA CYS A 98 -0.04 -3.92 13.06
C CYS A 98 1.10 -4.03 14.08
N THR A 99 2.31 -3.64 13.69
CA THR A 99 3.48 -3.46 14.57
C THR A 99 3.92 -2.00 14.50
N TYR A 100 3.93 -1.29 15.63
CA TYR A 100 4.39 0.11 15.69
C TYR A 100 5.82 0.19 16.25
N HIS A 101 6.69 0.90 15.54
CA HIS A 101 8.05 1.22 15.94
C HIS A 101 8.13 2.70 16.34
N SER A 102 8.17 2.97 17.64
CA SER A 102 8.15 4.33 18.21
C SER A 102 9.31 5.21 17.73
N ASP A 103 10.53 4.66 17.73
CA ASP A 103 11.75 5.42 17.44
C ASP A 103 11.80 5.86 15.97
N ALA A 104 11.33 4.99 15.08
CA ALA A 104 11.25 5.27 13.65
C ALA A 104 9.97 6.01 13.26
N ARG A 105 8.96 6.06 14.14
CA ARG A 105 7.60 6.53 13.85
C ARG A 105 6.99 5.82 12.64
N ILE A 106 7.10 4.49 12.64
CA ILE A 106 6.67 3.62 11.55
C ILE A 106 5.67 2.61 12.07
N LEU A 107 4.58 2.41 11.35
CA LEU A 107 3.62 1.33 11.56
C LEU A 107 3.68 0.35 10.39
N VAL A 108 3.95 -0.91 10.67
CA VAL A 108 3.97 -2.01 9.69
C VAL A 108 2.67 -2.79 9.82
N VAL A 109 2.00 -3.06 8.70
CA VAL A 109 0.85 -3.98 8.66
C VAL A 109 1.28 -5.27 7.96
N ASN A 110 0.99 -6.41 8.59
CA ASN A 110 1.33 -7.77 8.14
C ASN A 110 2.85 -8.01 8.01
N GLU A 111 3.52 -8.02 9.16
CA GLU A 111 4.93 -8.37 9.33
C GLU A 111 5.22 -9.87 9.10
N LYS A 112 4.75 -10.48 8.00
CA LYS A 112 5.32 -11.77 7.56
C LYS A 112 6.66 -11.50 6.87
N VAL A 113 7.59 -10.91 7.61
CA VAL A 113 8.98 -10.83 7.22
C VAL A 113 9.50 -12.25 7.19
N ARG A 114 9.80 -12.76 6.00
CA ARG A 114 10.61 -13.97 5.86
C ARG A 114 11.98 -13.58 6.41
N LEU A 115 12.27 -13.99 7.65
CA LEU A 115 13.59 -13.80 8.25
C LEU A 115 14.62 -14.39 7.29
N ILE A 116 15.39 -13.54 6.63
CA ILE A 116 16.59 -13.99 5.93
C ILE A 116 17.53 -14.45 7.05
N PRO A 117 17.98 -15.72 7.07
CA PRO A 117 18.95 -16.17 8.06
C PRO A 117 20.13 -15.20 8.04
N GLN A 118 20.45 -14.63 9.20
CA GLN A 118 21.50 -13.63 9.40
C GLN A 118 22.80 -14.11 8.73
N ALA A 119 23.09 -13.60 7.53
CA ALA A 119 24.38 -13.79 6.89
C ALA A 119 25.40 -12.96 7.67
N SER A 120 26.31 -13.65 8.34
CA SER A 120 27.56 -13.20 8.97
C SER A 120 27.88 -11.70 8.85
N ARG A 121 27.64 -10.97 9.95
CA ARG A 121 28.33 -9.74 10.41
C ARG A 121 28.92 -8.84 9.31
N ALA A 122 28.09 -8.06 8.62
CA ALA A 122 28.54 -6.76 8.10
C ALA A 122 28.36 -5.72 9.22
N ARG A 123 29.46 -5.29 9.86
CA ARG A 123 29.44 -4.18 10.81
C ARG A 123 29.15 -2.89 10.05
N CYS A 124 27.91 -2.39 10.14
CA CYS A 124 27.58 -1.04 9.70
C CYS A 124 28.08 -0.07 10.78
N LEU A 125 29.17 0.65 10.50
CA LEU A 125 29.67 1.73 11.36
C LEU A 125 28.77 2.96 11.14
N LEU A 126 27.89 3.24 12.11
CA LEU A 126 27.16 4.49 12.19
C LEU A 126 28.06 5.52 12.90
N PHE A 127 28.57 6.50 12.15
CA PHE A 127 29.15 7.70 12.74
C PHE A 127 28.00 8.64 13.14
N ALA A 128 27.79 8.81 14.45
CA ALA A 128 27.01 9.93 14.96
C ALA A 128 27.94 11.14 15.07
N ALA A 129 27.67 12.20 14.29
CA ALA A 129 28.24 13.51 14.54
C ALA A 129 27.44 14.19 15.65
N MET A 130 28.15 14.69 16.66
CA MET A 130 27.64 15.52 17.77
C MET A 130 27.00 16.81 17.28
#